data_AF-A0A226MQI4-F1
#
_entry.id   AF-A0A226MQI4-F1
#
_cell.length_a   1.000
_cell.length_b   1.000
_cell.length_c   1.000
_cell.angle_alpha   90.00
_cell.angle_beta   90.00
_cell.angle_gamma   90.00
#
_symmetry.space_group_name_H-M   'P 1'
#
loop_
_entity.id
_entity.type
_entity.pdbx_description
1 polymer ?
#
loop_
_entity_poly.entity_id
_entity_poly.type
_entity_poly.pdbx_seq_one_letter_code
_entity_poly.pdbx_strand_id
1 'polypeptide(L)'
;MNEKTEQSLSEAQRSLIKKKYEMQLYEEKIRLLDEKINNFSKQSFAQEEKICALNETIVQLDKEKKTLQECVEEERKKTTTFEENLKIKDKTISDLKIVISDLQRSTQKSAEALCIYEKDITSLHQQLQETNKELAQINKNRESLAQEKDRLQEHLSNTKQENQVLQMKITKYQNELDDMKLKAQDSNTEIVRLKGVLKSKERENCELLENYHKAREQGESWEAKCRHAEADCNSVRLALTSAESENHRLKEKMKTLETETERHLTTEEAYRSQLSTLRKSIVKMEGELQVIRQERVSILANLTAVQELCIKLDTGKELLSQQLTSTSEKVERLQSECDSSHSEIELLRKQLGNEKASLKNLESLLASSREREFQSRIAKQEKDSEIQLLKEQLSLAENKLTLQSQDFTHLKNRAAQLESELDITKRQLATERFERQVHLFVLCFLCLNGVKYYIVLRFSLILRINSKVWFCSALHILSLQRLLVPQ
;
A
#
# COMPACT_ATOMS: atom_id res chain seq x y z
N MET A 1 185.41 -188.80 -207.52
CA MET A 1 185.49 -187.38 -207.13
C MET A 1 184.08 -186.77 -207.08
N ASN A 2 183.12 -187.41 -206.41
CA ASN A 2 181.69 -187.14 -206.64
C ASN A 2 180.87 -186.91 -205.36
N GLU A 3 181.51 -186.66 -204.21
CA GLU A 3 180.86 -186.70 -202.88
C GLU A 3 181.08 -185.46 -202.02
N LYS A 4 182.02 -184.55 -202.37
CA LYS A 4 182.34 -183.35 -201.57
C LYS A 4 181.50 -182.11 -201.89
N THR A 5 180.75 -182.09 -202.98
CA THR A 5 179.96 -180.94 -203.43
C THR A 5 178.51 -180.98 -202.95
N GLU A 6 177.89 -182.15 -202.88
CA GLU A 6 176.45 -182.30 -202.60
C GLU A 6 176.12 -182.12 -201.10
N GLN A 7 177.05 -182.51 -200.21
CA GLN A 7 176.90 -182.35 -198.76
C GLN A 7 176.78 -180.87 -198.33
N SER A 8 177.44 -179.95 -199.05
CA SER A 8 177.44 -178.50 -198.74
C SER A 8 176.08 -177.83 -198.95
N LEU A 9 175.24 -178.34 -199.86
CA LEU A 9 173.93 -177.76 -200.15
C LEU A 9 172.93 -178.01 -199.00
N SER A 10 173.06 -179.17 -198.34
CA SER A 10 172.20 -179.60 -197.22
C SER A 10 172.34 -178.70 -195.98
N GLU A 11 173.54 -178.16 -195.74
CA GLU A 11 173.80 -177.28 -194.59
C GLU A 11 173.29 -175.86 -194.80
N ALA A 12 173.39 -175.34 -196.04
CA ALA A 12 172.86 -174.01 -196.40
C ALA A 12 171.34 -173.93 -196.18
N GLN A 13 170.58 -174.95 -196.61
CA GLN A 13 169.13 -175.00 -196.37
C GLN A 13 168.78 -175.09 -194.88
N ARG A 14 169.55 -175.86 -194.11
CA ARG A 14 169.34 -176.05 -192.66
C ARG A 14 169.58 -174.75 -191.87
N SER A 15 170.51 -173.91 -192.34
CA SER A 15 170.78 -172.57 -191.78
C SER A 15 169.61 -171.60 -192.03
N LEU A 16 169.06 -171.57 -193.25
CA LEU A 16 167.98 -170.64 -193.62
C LEU A 16 166.71 -170.83 -192.78
N ILE A 17 166.34 -172.09 -192.52
CA ILE A 17 165.17 -172.45 -191.69
C ILE A 17 165.35 -171.91 -190.25
N LYS A 18 166.55 -172.04 -189.68
CA LYS A 18 166.84 -171.50 -188.33
C LYS A 18 166.71 -169.98 -188.31
N LYS A 19 167.23 -169.27 -189.32
CA LYS A 19 167.08 -167.80 -189.41
C LYS A 19 165.63 -167.35 -189.56
N LYS A 20 164.80 -168.09 -190.29
CA LYS A 20 163.36 -167.82 -190.37
C LYS A 20 162.67 -167.96 -189.01
N TYR A 21 162.99 -169.02 -188.25
CA TYR A 21 162.44 -169.22 -186.90
C TYR A 21 162.89 -168.14 -185.92
N GLU A 22 164.18 -167.76 -185.94
CA GLU A 22 164.69 -166.62 -185.16
C GLU A 22 163.93 -165.31 -185.48
N MET A 23 163.66 -165.05 -186.77
CA MET A 23 162.95 -163.83 -187.20
C MET A 23 161.51 -163.78 -186.69
N GLN A 24 160.74 -164.87 -186.81
CA GLN A 24 159.39 -164.96 -186.25
C GLN A 24 159.36 -164.77 -184.72
N LEU A 25 160.40 -165.24 -184.02
CA LEU A 25 160.54 -165.08 -182.57
C LEU A 25 160.84 -163.61 -182.18
N TYR A 26 161.52 -162.85 -183.04
CA TYR A 26 161.66 -161.40 -182.89
C TYR A 26 160.37 -160.63 -183.23
N GLU A 27 159.65 -161.00 -184.29
CA GLU A 27 158.35 -160.39 -184.64
C GLU A 27 157.32 -160.57 -183.51
N GLU A 28 157.21 -161.78 -182.95
CA GLU A 28 156.35 -162.08 -181.79
C GLU A 28 156.74 -161.24 -180.56
N LYS A 29 158.05 -161.09 -180.33
CA LYS A 29 158.58 -160.28 -179.21
C LYS A 29 158.35 -158.78 -179.40
N ILE A 30 158.37 -158.27 -180.64
CA ILE A 30 157.98 -156.90 -180.97
C ILE A 30 156.50 -156.70 -180.69
N ARG A 31 155.61 -157.60 -181.17
CA ARG A 31 154.17 -157.51 -180.90
C ARG A 31 153.85 -157.46 -179.40
N LEU A 32 154.52 -158.31 -178.61
CA LEU A 32 154.37 -158.32 -177.14
C LEU A 32 154.91 -157.06 -176.45
N LEU A 33 155.89 -156.37 -177.05
CA LEU A 33 156.39 -155.08 -176.55
C LEU A 33 155.45 -153.94 -176.93
N ASP A 34 154.93 -153.89 -178.15
CA ASP A 34 153.93 -152.92 -178.58
C ASP A 34 152.62 -153.05 -177.79
N GLU A 35 152.16 -154.27 -177.54
CA GLU A 35 151.01 -154.56 -176.68
C GLU A 35 151.23 -154.06 -175.23
N LYS A 36 152.47 -154.18 -174.72
CA LYS A 36 152.85 -153.64 -173.40
C LYS A 36 152.95 -152.11 -173.39
N ILE A 37 153.50 -151.49 -174.44
CA ILE A 37 153.54 -150.02 -174.61
C ILE A 37 152.14 -149.44 -174.70
N ASN A 38 151.25 -150.09 -175.47
CA ASN A 38 149.85 -149.69 -175.62
C ASN A 38 149.09 -149.80 -174.29
N ASN A 39 149.32 -150.86 -173.50
CA ASN A 39 148.77 -150.98 -172.15
C ASN A 39 149.33 -149.92 -171.17
N PHE A 40 150.63 -149.59 -171.20
CA PHE A 40 151.16 -148.48 -170.41
C PHE A 40 150.61 -147.12 -170.86
N SER A 41 150.39 -146.91 -172.16
CA SER A 41 149.80 -145.67 -172.69
C SER A 41 148.35 -145.49 -172.19
N LYS A 42 147.54 -146.55 -172.25
CA LYS A 42 146.19 -146.57 -171.64
C LYS A 42 146.22 -146.31 -170.13
N GLN A 43 147.19 -146.89 -169.42
CA GLN A 43 147.34 -146.70 -167.98
C GLN A 43 147.75 -145.26 -167.63
N SER A 44 148.63 -144.64 -168.43
CA SER A 44 149.02 -143.24 -168.29
C SER A 44 147.83 -142.32 -168.53
N PHE A 45 147.05 -142.55 -169.60
CA PHE A 45 145.86 -141.75 -169.90
C PHE A 45 144.82 -141.84 -168.77
N ALA A 46 144.57 -143.05 -168.25
CA ALA A 46 143.70 -143.29 -167.09
C ALA A 46 144.28 -142.81 -165.73
N GLN A 47 145.53 -142.32 -165.70
CA GLN A 47 146.10 -141.57 -164.57
C GLN A 47 145.98 -140.05 -164.81
N GLU A 48 146.22 -139.57 -166.02
CA GLU A 48 146.00 -138.18 -166.46
C GLU A 48 144.55 -137.74 -166.18
N GLU A 49 143.57 -138.54 -166.58
CA GLU A 49 142.13 -138.32 -166.33
C GLU A 49 141.81 -138.23 -164.83
N LYS A 50 142.46 -139.07 -163.99
CA LYS A 50 142.28 -139.03 -162.53
C LYS A 50 142.93 -137.81 -161.90
N ILE A 51 144.07 -137.37 -162.42
CA ILE A 51 144.73 -136.13 -161.97
C ILE A 51 143.85 -134.93 -162.33
N CYS A 52 143.25 -134.90 -163.52
CA CYS A 52 142.27 -133.87 -163.90
C CYS A 52 141.05 -133.87 -162.95
N ALA A 53 140.40 -135.01 -162.73
CA ALA A 53 139.24 -135.11 -161.84
C ALA A 53 139.57 -134.74 -160.38
N LEU A 54 140.76 -135.08 -159.88
CA LEU A 54 141.23 -134.68 -158.55
C LEU A 54 141.51 -133.17 -158.48
N ASN A 55 142.10 -132.58 -159.52
CA ASN A 55 142.31 -131.13 -159.59
C ASN A 55 140.98 -130.36 -159.64
N GLU A 56 140.00 -130.83 -160.40
CA GLU A 56 138.63 -130.30 -160.39
C GLU A 56 137.99 -130.39 -159.00
N THR A 57 138.17 -131.53 -158.32
CA THR A 57 137.70 -131.72 -156.93
C THR A 57 138.37 -130.76 -155.95
N ILE A 58 139.68 -130.52 -156.07
CA ILE A 58 140.42 -129.56 -155.24
C ILE A 58 139.93 -128.13 -155.49
N VAL A 59 139.76 -127.73 -156.77
CA VAL A 59 139.22 -126.43 -157.15
C VAL A 59 137.79 -126.24 -156.65
N GLN A 60 136.98 -127.31 -156.59
CA GLN A 60 135.65 -127.27 -156.01
C GLN A 60 135.68 -127.14 -154.47
N LEU A 61 136.54 -127.89 -153.79
CA LEU A 61 136.72 -127.80 -152.34
C LEU A 61 137.25 -126.43 -151.88
N ASP A 62 138.16 -125.79 -152.63
CA ASP A 62 138.62 -124.42 -152.31
C ASP A 62 137.53 -123.36 -152.55
N LYS A 63 136.61 -123.55 -153.51
CA LYS A 63 135.41 -122.70 -153.64
C LYS A 63 134.48 -122.89 -152.43
N GLU A 64 134.19 -124.13 -152.05
CA GLU A 64 133.31 -124.45 -150.92
C GLU A 64 133.88 -123.93 -149.60
N LYS A 65 135.18 -124.16 -149.34
CA LYS A 65 135.93 -123.57 -148.23
C LYS A 65 135.86 -122.05 -148.23
N LYS A 66 136.00 -121.39 -149.39
CA LYS A 66 135.84 -119.93 -149.49
C LYS A 66 134.42 -119.48 -149.13
N THR A 67 133.38 -120.10 -149.69
CA THR A 67 131.98 -119.73 -149.38
C THR A 67 131.61 -119.99 -147.92
N LEU A 68 132.13 -121.07 -147.31
CA LEU A 68 131.98 -121.34 -145.88
C LEU A 68 132.74 -120.31 -145.02
N GLN A 69 133.94 -119.89 -145.44
CA GLN A 69 134.70 -118.85 -144.74
C GLN A 69 134.03 -117.47 -144.84
N GLU A 70 133.44 -117.14 -145.99
CA GLU A 70 132.62 -115.92 -146.17
C GLU A 70 131.35 -115.99 -145.30
N CYS A 71 130.65 -117.12 -145.26
CA CYS A 71 129.48 -117.36 -144.42
C CYS A 71 129.80 -117.25 -142.91
N VAL A 72 130.88 -117.90 -142.43
CA VAL A 72 131.31 -117.82 -141.02
C VAL A 72 131.69 -116.39 -140.62
N GLU A 73 132.26 -115.61 -141.54
CA GLU A 73 132.58 -114.20 -141.30
C GLU A 73 131.34 -113.29 -141.35
N GLU A 74 130.30 -113.64 -142.12
CA GLU A 74 129.00 -112.97 -142.09
C GLU A 74 128.23 -113.27 -140.78
N GLU A 75 128.17 -114.53 -140.35
CA GLU A 75 127.56 -114.92 -139.08
C GLU A 75 128.31 -114.33 -137.88
N ARG A 76 129.65 -114.27 -137.91
CA ARG A 76 130.45 -113.56 -136.90
C ARG A 76 130.03 -112.08 -136.80
N LYS A 77 129.87 -111.39 -137.94
CA LYS A 77 129.41 -110.00 -137.98
C LYS A 77 128.00 -109.87 -137.39
N LYS A 78 127.06 -110.72 -137.81
CA LYS A 78 125.70 -110.78 -137.24
C LYS A 78 125.75 -110.95 -135.72
N THR A 79 126.50 -111.93 -135.19
CA THR A 79 126.70 -112.14 -133.75
C THR A 79 127.17 -110.87 -133.06
N THR A 80 128.25 -110.22 -133.53
CA THR A 80 128.74 -108.97 -132.91
C THR A 80 127.69 -107.85 -132.93
N THR A 81 126.94 -107.68 -134.03
CA THR A 81 125.86 -106.68 -134.08
C THR A 81 124.69 -107.03 -133.15
N PHE A 82 124.39 -108.32 -132.92
CA PHE A 82 123.37 -108.72 -131.95
C PHE A 82 123.83 -108.51 -130.50
N GLU A 83 125.10 -108.78 -130.19
CA GLU A 83 125.69 -108.50 -128.87
C GLU A 83 125.68 -106.99 -128.55
N GLU A 84 126.04 -106.13 -129.52
CA GLU A 84 125.93 -104.68 -129.38
C GLU A 84 124.48 -104.21 -129.18
N ASN A 85 123.55 -104.72 -130.00
CA ASN A 85 122.13 -104.42 -129.85
C ASN A 85 121.56 -104.87 -128.50
N LEU A 86 121.98 -106.03 -127.99
CA LEU A 86 121.56 -106.56 -126.70
C LEU A 86 122.12 -105.71 -125.56
N LYS A 87 123.40 -105.34 -125.61
CA LYS A 87 124.04 -104.40 -124.66
C LYS A 87 123.38 -103.02 -124.65
N ILE A 88 122.94 -102.50 -125.81
CA ILE A 88 122.17 -101.26 -125.91
C ILE A 88 120.78 -101.43 -125.26
N LYS A 89 120.11 -102.57 -125.48
CA LYS A 89 118.81 -102.87 -124.84
C LYS A 89 118.93 -103.02 -123.32
N ASP A 90 119.94 -103.71 -122.81
CA ASP A 90 120.19 -103.86 -121.37
C ASP A 90 120.49 -102.53 -120.69
N LYS A 91 121.28 -101.66 -121.35
CA LYS A 91 121.45 -100.27 -120.89
C LYS A 91 120.11 -99.54 -120.86
N THR A 92 119.34 -99.59 -121.95
CA THR A 92 118.02 -98.92 -122.05
C THR A 92 117.05 -99.42 -120.96
N ILE A 93 117.04 -100.72 -120.67
CA ILE A 93 116.25 -101.34 -119.61
C ILE A 93 116.71 -100.86 -118.22
N SER A 94 118.02 -100.66 -118.03
CA SER A 94 118.58 -100.13 -116.78
C SER A 94 118.23 -98.66 -116.58
N ASP A 95 118.38 -97.84 -117.62
CA ASP A 95 118.00 -96.42 -117.62
C ASP A 95 116.48 -96.25 -117.37
N LEU A 96 115.63 -97.08 -118.00
CA LEU A 96 114.18 -97.10 -117.76
C LEU A 96 113.81 -97.55 -116.33
N LYS A 97 114.53 -98.49 -115.73
CA LYS A 97 114.32 -98.89 -114.32
C LYS A 97 114.61 -97.73 -113.35
N ILE A 98 115.61 -96.90 -113.64
CA ILE A 98 115.90 -95.68 -112.87
C ILE A 98 114.73 -94.69 -113.00
N VAL A 99 114.29 -94.40 -114.23
CA VAL A 99 113.15 -93.48 -114.49
C VAL A 99 111.87 -93.97 -113.82
N ILE A 100 111.56 -95.28 -113.87
CA ILE A 100 110.40 -95.86 -113.16
C ILE A 100 110.54 -95.68 -111.64
N SER A 101 111.72 -95.91 -111.07
CA SER A 101 111.98 -95.73 -109.64
C SER A 101 111.81 -94.27 -109.18
N ASP A 102 112.24 -93.32 -110.02
CA ASP A 102 112.10 -91.89 -109.75
C ASP A 102 110.65 -91.41 -109.92
N LEU A 103 109.93 -91.90 -110.93
CA LEU A 103 108.50 -91.65 -111.11
C LEU A 103 107.66 -92.24 -109.96
N GLN A 104 107.99 -93.44 -109.49
CA GLN A 104 107.37 -94.04 -108.29
C GLN A 104 107.60 -93.17 -107.06
N ARG A 105 108.84 -92.72 -106.82
CA ARG A 105 109.17 -91.83 -105.69
C ARG A 105 108.50 -90.46 -105.78
N SER A 106 108.34 -89.94 -107.00
CA SER A 106 107.61 -88.68 -107.26
C SER A 106 106.10 -88.85 -107.00
N THR A 107 105.52 -89.94 -107.51
CA THR A 107 104.11 -90.31 -107.29
C THR A 107 103.82 -90.45 -105.80
N GLN A 108 104.66 -91.19 -105.06
CA GLN A 108 104.53 -91.32 -103.60
C GLN A 108 104.52 -89.97 -102.89
N LYS A 109 105.51 -89.10 -103.17
CA LYS A 109 105.56 -87.74 -102.59
C LYS A 109 104.32 -86.91 -102.91
N SER A 110 103.77 -87.03 -104.12
CA SER A 110 102.54 -86.33 -104.50
C SER A 110 101.30 -86.86 -103.76
N ALA A 111 101.22 -88.17 -103.52
CA ALA A 111 100.16 -88.79 -102.73
C ALA A 111 100.27 -88.43 -101.24
N GLU A 112 101.47 -88.37 -100.69
CA GLU A 112 101.75 -87.90 -99.33
C GLU A 112 101.31 -86.43 -99.15
N ALA A 113 101.62 -85.56 -100.12
CA ALA A 113 101.19 -84.16 -100.12
C ALA A 113 99.66 -84.01 -100.26
N LEU A 114 99.01 -84.78 -101.14
CA LEU A 114 97.54 -84.80 -101.25
C LEU A 114 96.90 -85.24 -99.94
N CYS A 115 97.43 -86.28 -99.28
CA CYS A 115 96.95 -86.75 -97.98
C CYS A 115 97.16 -85.74 -96.84
N ILE A 116 98.03 -84.74 -96.99
CA ILE A 116 98.14 -83.59 -96.08
C ILE A 116 97.01 -82.59 -96.40
N TYR A 117 96.88 -82.17 -97.66
CA TYR A 117 95.84 -81.23 -98.07
C TYR A 117 94.42 -81.73 -97.81
N GLU A 118 94.14 -83.03 -97.95
CA GLU A 118 92.84 -83.63 -97.59
C GLU A 118 92.54 -83.51 -96.09
N LYS A 119 93.55 -83.66 -95.22
CA LYS A 119 93.41 -83.46 -93.77
C LYS A 119 93.19 -81.98 -93.44
N ASP A 120 93.91 -81.09 -94.10
CA ASP A 120 93.76 -79.64 -93.91
C ASP A 120 92.36 -79.17 -94.38
N ILE A 121 91.90 -79.62 -95.54
CA ILE A 121 90.54 -79.35 -96.06
C ILE A 121 89.46 -79.90 -95.10
N THR A 122 89.69 -81.07 -94.50
CA THR A 122 88.76 -81.66 -93.52
C THR A 122 88.75 -80.84 -92.21
N SER A 123 89.93 -80.44 -91.71
CA SER A 123 90.08 -79.60 -90.52
C SER A 123 89.42 -78.22 -90.70
N LEU A 124 89.65 -77.57 -91.84
CA LEU A 124 89.04 -76.28 -92.18
C LEU A 124 87.52 -76.38 -92.34
N HIS A 125 86.99 -77.47 -92.91
CA HIS A 125 85.55 -77.72 -92.93
C HIS A 125 84.96 -77.91 -91.52
N GLN A 126 85.66 -78.61 -90.63
CA GLN A 126 85.22 -78.76 -89.23
C GLN A 126 85.20 -77.41 -88.51
N GLN A 127 86.28 -76.62 -88.60
CA GLN A 127 86.35 -75.27 -88.03
C GLN A 127 85.25 -74.34 -88.61
N LEU A 128 84.97 -74.44 -89.91
CA LEU A 128 83.87 -73.71 -90.55
C LEU A 128 82.50 -74.16 -90.03
N GLN A 129 82.28 -75.45 -89.75
CA GLN A 129 81.04 -75.91 -89.13
C GLN A 129 80.91 -75.50 -87.66
N GLU A 130 82.01 -75.47 -86.91
CA GLU A 130 82.03 -75.07 -85.51
C GLU A 130 81.75 -73.58 -85.36
N THR A 131 82.47 -72.72 -86.09
CA THR A 131 82.22 -71.27 -86.14
C THR A 131 80.82 -70.92 -86.65
N ASN A 132 80.24 -71.68 -87.58
CA ASN A 132 78.83 -71.50 -87.98
C ASN A 132 77.83 -71.89 -86.88
N LYS A 133 78.10 -72.93 -86.07
CA LYS A 133 77.27 -73.28 -84.90
C LYS A 133 77.35 -72.19 -83.84
N GLU A 134 78.54 -71.66 -83.57
CA GLU A 134 78.77 -70.53 -82.65
C GLU A 134 78.04 -69.28 -83.14
N LEU A 135 78.18 -68.91 -84.41
CA LEU A 135 77.50 -67.75 -85.01
C LEU A 135 75.96 -67.89 -84.95
N ALA A 136 75.43 -69.09 -85.19
CA ALA A 136 74.00 -69.37 -85.03
C ALA A 136 73.54 -69.23 -83.56
N GLN A 137 74.35 -69.66 -82.59
CA GLN A 137 74.04 -69.51 -81.17
C GLN A 137 74.18 -68.05 -80.69
N ILE A 138 75.18 -67.32 -81.16
CA ILE A 138 75.38 -65.89 -80.91
C ILE A 138 74.18 -65.10 -81.46
N ASN A 139 73.67 -65.43 -82.65
CA ASN A 139 72.47 -64.78 -83.20
C ASN A 139 71.22 -65.04 -82.33
N LYS A 140 71.00 -66.29 -81.86
CA LYS A 140 69.91 -66.60 -80.92
C LYS A 140 70.04 -65.82 -79.60
N ASN A 141 71.25 -65.75 -79.05
CA ASN A 141 71.54 -65.00 -77.81
C ASN A 141 71.33 -63.48 -78.02
N ARG A 142 71.70 -62.95 -79.19
CA ARG A 142 71.46 -61.53 -79.55
C ARG A 142 69.97 -61.23 -79.69
N GLU A 143 69.20 -62.16 -80.25
CA GLU A 143 67.75 -62.03 -80.42
C GLU A 143 67.01 -62.09 -79.07
N SER A 144 67.37 -63.02 -78.17
CA SER A 144 66.80 -63.05 -76.82
C SER A 144 67.19 -61.83 -75.98
N LEU A 145 68.42 -61.34 -76.09
CA LEU A 145 68.85 -60.08 -75.45
C LEU A 145 68.11 -58.85 -76.02
N ALA A 146 67.78 -58.83 -77.32
CA ALA A 146 66.98 -57.76 -77.91
C ALA A 146 65.53 -57.79 -77.39
N GLN A 147 64.90 -58.97 -77.36
CA GLN A 147 63.55 -59.14 -76.80
C GLN A 147 63.49 -58.73 -75.32
N GLU A 148 64.51 -59.08 -74.52
CA GLU A 148 64.55 -58.72 -73.11
C GLU A 148 64.85 -57.23 -72.89
N LYS A 149 65.73 -56.62 -73.70
CA LYS A 149 65.92 -55.16 -73.71
C LYS A 149 64.59 -54.44 -73.96
N ASP A 150 63.82 -54.88 -74.95
CA ASP A 150 62.58 -54.20 -75.35
C ASP A 150 61.48 -54.36 -74.28
N ARG A 151 61.38 -55.54 -73.63
CA ARG A 151 60.54 -55.74 -72.42
C ARG A 151 60.93 -54.83 -71.25
N LEU A 152 62.23 -54.72 -70.96
CA LEU A 152 62.73 -53.85 -69.89
C LEU A 152 62.49 -52.38 -70.20
N GLN A 153 62.55 -51.98 -71.47
CA GLN A 153 62.22 -50.65 -71.94
C GLN A 153 60.71 -50.34 -71.83
N GLU A 154 59.84 -51.33 -72.13
CA GLU A 154 58.40 -51.24 -71.90
C GLU A 154 58.07 -51.10 -70.40
N HIS A 155 58.62 -51.98 -69.55
CA HIS A 155 58.45 -51.91 -68.10
C HIS A 155 58.92 -50.56 -67.53
N LEU A 156 60.06 -50.04 -67.97
CA LEU A 156 60.56 -48.72 -67.57
C LEU A 156 59.61 -47.59 -67.99
N SER A 157 59.00 -47.68 -69.17
CA SER A 157 57.98 -46.72 -69.63
C SER A 157 56.71 -46.79 -68.77
N ASN A 158 56.21 -48.01 -68.48
CA ASN A 158 55.01 -48.23 -67.69
C ASN A 158 55.21 -47.74 -66.25
N THR A 159 56.29 -48.11 -65.57
CA THR A 159 56.61 -47.63 -64.22
C THR A 159 56.84 -46.11 -64.17
N LYS A 160 57.36 -45.50 -65.24
CA LYS A 160 57.47 -44.04 -65.34
C LYS A 160 56.09 -43.37 -65.42
N GLN A 161 55.15 -43.94 -66.18
CA GLN A 161 53.77 -43.46 -66.28
C GLN A 161 53.01 -43.67 -64.95
N GLU A 162 53.16 -44.82 -64.29
CA GLU A 162 52.60 -45.08 -62.96
C GLU A 162 53.09 -44.06 -61.93
N ASN A 163 54.40 -43.78 -61.92
CA ASN A 163 55.00 -42.79 -61.03
C ASN A 163 54.46 -41.36 -61.29
N GLN A 164 54.27 -40.97 -62.56
CA GLN A 164 53.59 -39.71 -62.90
C GLN A 164 52.14 -39.66 -62.38
N VAL A 165 51.38 -40.75 -62.53
CA VAL A 165 50.00 -40.85 -62.00
C VAL A 165 49.96 -40.83 -60.47
N LEU A 166 50.93 -41.44 -59.79
CA LEU A 166 51.09 -41.36 -58.35
C LEU A 166 51.44 -39.94 -57.89
N GLN A 167 52.34 -39.24 -58.58
CA GLN A 167 52.68 -37.84 -58.29
C GLN A 167 51.48 -36.90 -58.45
N MET A 168 50.65 -37.12 -59.47
CA MET A 168 49.38 -36.39 -59.63
C MET A 168 48.39 -36.68 -58.49
N LYS A 169 48.28 -37.93 -58.04
CA LYS A 169 47.45 -38.30 -56.87
C LYS A 169 47.96 -37.67 -55.58
N ILE A 170 49.28 -37.66 -55.35
CA ILE A 170 49.91 -37.00 -54.19
C ILE A 170 49.59 -35.50 -54.19
N THR A 171 49.77 -34.82 -55.33
CA THR A 171 49.43 -33.39 -55.46
C THR A 171 47.93 -33.13 -55.22
N LYS A 172 47.05 -33.99 -55.71
CA LYS A 172 45.60 -33.91 -55.44
C LYS A 172 45.30 -34.03 -53.93
N TYR A 173 45.82 -35.06 -53.26
CA TYR A 173 45.56 -35.27 -51.83
C TYR A 173 46.19 -34.18 -50.95
N GLN A 174 47.32 -33.60 -51.38
CA GLN A 174 47.92 -32.43 -50.71
C GLN A 174 46.97 -31.22 -50.77
N ASN A 175 46.41 -30.92 -51.95
CA ASN A 175 45.45 -29.83 -52.12
C ASN A 175 44.16 -30.05 -51.30
N GLU A 176 43.64 -31.29 -51.27
CA GLU A 176 42.47 -31.67 -50.46
C GLU A 176 42.76 -31.55 -48.95
N LEU A 177 43.96 -31.92 -48.51
CA LEU A 177 44.41 -31.73 -47.13
C LEU A 177 44.50 -30.25 -46.74
N ASP A 178 45.01 -29.39 -47.63
CA ASP A 178 45.19 -27.96 -47.33
C ASP A 178 43.87 -27.17 -47.38
N ASP A 179 42.93 -27.52 -48.25
CA ASP A 179 41.53 -27.06 -48.19
C ASP A 179 40.83 -27.46 -46.88
N MET A 180 41.02 -28.70 -46.42
CA MET A 180 40.47 -29.16 -45.14
C MET A 180 41.12 -28.47 -43.93
N LYS A 181 42.40 -28.08 -43.99
CA LYS A 181 43.05 -27.24 -42.96
C LYS A 181 42.43 -25.85 -42.89
N LEU A 182 42.19 -25.20 -44.03
CA LEU A 182 41.54 -23.89 -44.09
C LEU A 182 40.15 -23.93 -43.47
N LYS A 183 39.32 -24.91 -43.87
CA LYS A 183 37.98 -25.13 -43.29
C LYS A 183 38.01 -25.37 -41.77
N ALA A 184 39.02 -26.09 -41.27
CA ALA A 184 39.21 -26.29 -39.84
C ALA A 184 39.63 -25.00 -39.10
N GLN A 185 40.48 -24.17 -39.72
CA GLN A 185 40.89 -22.87 -39.19
C GLN A 185 39.72 -21.87 -39.15
N ASP A 186 38.90 -21.82 -40.20
CA ASP A 186 37.68 -21.00 -40.24
C ASP A 186 36.69 -21.44 -39.16
N SER A 187 36.45 -22.76 -39.05
CA SER A 187 35.59 -23.34 -38.01
C SER A 187 36.09 -23.02 -36.59
N ASN A 188 37.40 -23.08 -36.36
CA ASN A 188 37.99 -22.69 -35.07
C ASN A 188 37.82 -21.19 -34.79
N THR A 189 37.96 -20.34 -35.81
CA THR A 189 37.75 -18.88 -35.70
C THR A 189 36.30 -18.57 -35.33
N GLU A 190 35.33 -19.25 -35.95
CA GLU A 190 33.91 -19.15 -35.60
C GLU A 190 33.62 -19.67 -34.19
N ILE A 191 34.22 -20.78 -33.76
CA ILE A 191 34.12 -21.28 -32.38
C ILE A 191 34.66 -20.26 -31.36
N VAL A 192 35.76 -19.56 -31.66
CA VAL A 192 36.29 -18.49 -30.81
C VAL A 192 35.33 -17.30 -30.76
N ARG A 193 34.74 -16.89 -31.90
CA ARG A 193 33.73 -15.83 -31.97
C ARG A 193 32.48 -16.18 -31.16
N LEU A 194 31.95 -17.38 -31.32
CA LEU A 194 30.77 -17.87 -30.59
C LEU A 194 31.03 -17.98 -29.08
N LYS A 195 32.21 -18.43 -28.65
CA LYS A 195 32.64 -18.39 -27.23
C LYS A 195 32.70 -16.96 -26.68
N GLY A 196 33.09 -15.98 -27.49
CA GLY A 196 33.04 -14.56 -27.13
C GLY A 196 31.61 -14.05 -26.92
N VAL A 197 30.69 -14.39 -27.84
CA VAL A 197 29.26 -14.03 -27.73
C VAL A 197 28.61 -14.69 -26.51
N LEU A 198 28.88 -15.99 -26.28
CA LEU A 198 28.37 -16.73 -25.12
C LEU A 198 28.80 -16.07 -23.81
N LYS A 199 30.09 -15.74 -23.64
CA LYS A 199 30.59 -15.01 -22.46
C LYS A 199 29.96 -13.63 -22.26
N SER A 200 29.48 -12.99 -23.32
CA SER A 200 28.71 -11.75 -23.20
C SER A 200 27.30 -12.03 -22.67
N LYS A 201 26.61 -13.05 -23.20
CA LYS A 201 25.27 -13.43 -22.74
C LYS A 201 25.24 -14.04 -21.35
N GLU A 202 26.28 -14.74 -20.94
CA GLU A 202 26.48 -15.19 -19.55
C GLU A 202 26.53 -13.98 -18.60
N ARG A 203 27.29 -12.93 -18.95
CA ARG A 203 27.39 -11.70 -18.15
C ARG A 203 26.07 -10.93 -18.11
N GLU A 204 25.43 -10.70 -19.26
CA GLU A 204 24.11 -10.05 -19.35
C GLU A 204 23.07 -10.78 -18.49
N ASN A 205 23.09 -12.13 -18.48
CA ASN A 205 22.19 -12.93 -17.65
C ASN A 205 22.49 -12.77 -16.15
N CYS A 206 23.76 -12.75 -15.73
CA CYS A 206 24.13 -12.44 -14.34
C CYS A 206 23.66 -11.05 -13.91
N GLU A 207 23.85 -10.03 -14.75
CA GLU A 207 23.40 -8.66 -14.51
C GLU A 207 21.85 -8.58 -14.40
N LEU A 208 21.12 -9.29 -15.27
CA LEU A 208 19.66 -9.39 -15.22
C LEU A 208 19.16 -10.11 -13.96
N LEU A 209 19.83 -11.20 -13.54
CA LEU A 209 19.51 -11.91 -12.30
C LEU A 209 19.74 -11.03 -11.07
N GLU A 210 20.87 -10.31 -11.00
CA GLU A 210 21.15 -9.39 -9.89
C GLU A 210 20.10 -8.27 -9.82
N ASN A 211 19.68 -7.72 -10.96
CA ASN A 211 18.61 -6.72 -11.03
C ASN A 211 17.24 -7.30 -10.62
N TYR A 212 16.93 -8.55 -11.00
CA TYR A 212 15.72 -9.24 -10.55
C TYR A 212 15.72 -9.47 -9.03
N HIS A 213 16.86 -9.86 -8.44
CA HIS A 213 17.00 -10.00 -6.99
C HIS A 213 16.75 -8.66 -6.26
N LYS A 214 17.38 -7.56 -6.71
CA LYS A 214 17.13 -6.22 -6.15
C LYS A 214 15.67 -5.77 -6.27
N ALA A 215 15.03 -6.04 -7.40
CA ALA A 215 13.61 -5.72 -7.61
C ALA A 215 12.70 -6.55 -6.67
N ARG A 216 13.02 -7.83 -6.44
CA ARG A 216 12.32 -8.68 -5.47
C ARG A 216 12.48 -8.18 -4.04
N GLU A 217 13.70 -7.86 -3.60
CA GLU A 217 13.98 -7.32 -2.26
C GLU A 217 13.22 -6.01 -2.01
N GLN A 218 13.15 -5.13 -3.02
CA GLN A 218 12.33 -3.92 -2.97
C GLN A 218 10.83 -4.26 -2.86
N GLY A 219 10.34 -5.24 -3.62
CA GLY A 219 8.97 -5.73 -3.54
C GLY A 219 8.61 -6.25 -2.14
N GLU A 220 9.46 -7.09 -1.55
CA GLU A 220 9.29 -7.62 -0.19
C GLU A 220 9.35 -6.49 0.87
N SER A 221 10.21 -5.48 0.68
CA SER A 221 10.24 -4.27 1.52
C SER A 221 8.95 -3.45 1.43
N TRP A 222 8.36 -3.30 0.24
CA TRP A 222 7.07 -2.63 0.06
C TRP A 222 5.91 -3.44 0.63
N GLU A 223 5.90 -4.76 0.44
CA GLU A 223 4.87 -5.64 1.01
C GLU A 223 4.90 -5.60 2.55
N ALA A 224 6.10 -5.60 3.17
CA ALA A 224 6.24 -5.44 4.61
C ALA A 224 5.70 -4.08 5.11
N LYS A 225 5.94 -2.99 4.39
CA LYS A 225 5.35 -1.66 4.70
C LYS A 225 3.83 -1.67 4.57
N CYS A 226 3.28 -2.31 3.55
CA CYS A 226 1.82 -2.46 3.39
C CYS A 226 1.21 -3.24 4.56
N ARG A 227 1.76 -4.40 4.91
CA ARG A 227 1.30 -5.19 6.08
C ARG A 227 1.37 -4.41 7.39
N HIS A 228 2.40 -3.58 7.58
CA HIS A 228 2.50 -2.70 8.75
C HIS A 228 1.42 -1.61 8.74
N ALA A 229 1.21 -0.93 7.62
CA ALA A 229 0.15 0.08 7.48
C ALA A 229 -1.26 -0.52 7.64
N GLU A 230 -1.48 -1.75 7.17
CA GLU A 230 -2.70 -2.52 7.42
C GLU A 230 -2.89 -2.83 8.92
N ALA A 231 -1.84 -3.24 9.63
CA ALA A 231 -1.87 -3.46 11.07
C ALA A 231 -2.22 -2.16 11.84
N ASP A 232 -1.62 -1.04 11.45
CA ASP A 232 -1.91 0.28 12.03
C ASP A 232 -3.36 0.72 11.74
N CYS A 233 -3.84 0.55 10.50
CA CYS A 233 -5.23 0.82 10.13
C CYS A 233 -6.22 -0.06 10.91
N ASN A 234 -5.87 -1.33 11.17
CA ASN A 234 -6.66 -2.22 12.01
C ASN A 234 -6.67 -1.77 13.48
N SER A 235 -5.53 -1.33 14.01
CA SER A 235 -5.41 -0.76 15.36
C SER A 235 -6.27 0.51 15.52
N VAL A 236 -6.14 1.47 14.58
CA VAL A 236 -6.95 2.69 14.55
C VAL A 236 -8.45 2.38 14.42
N ARG A 237 -8.83 1.40 13.59
CA ARG A 237 -10.23 0.96 13.45
C ARG A 237 -10.79 0.36 14.74
N LEU A 238 -10.01 -0.46 15.45
CA LEU A 238 -10.42 -1.00 16.77
C LEU A 238 -10.54 0.11 17.82
N ALA A 239 -9.63 1.07 17.84
CA ALA A 239 -9.70 2.23 18.72
C ALA A 239 -10.92 3.12 18.43
N LEU A 240 -11.25 3.32 17.14
CA LEU A 240 -12.46 4.04 16.71
C LEU A 240 -13.73 3.32 17.17
N THR A 241 -13.90 2.03 16.88
CA THR A 241 -15.09 1.28 17.32
C THR A 241 -15.21 1.21 18.85
N SER A 242 -14.10 1.16 19.58
CA SER A 242 -14.10 1.31 21.04
C SER A 242 -14.62 2.68 21.48
N ALA A 243 -14.10 3.77 20.89
CA ALA A 243 -14.54 5.13 21.17
C ALA A 243 -16.01 5.40 20.76
N GLU A 244 -16.48 4.80 19.66
CA GLU A 244 -17.89 4.84 19.24
C GLU A 244 -18.80 4.13 20.26
N SER A 245 -18.39 2.96 20.76
CA SER A 245 -19.14 2.23 21.80
C SER A 245 -19.22 2.99 23.13
N GLU A 246 -18.12 3.64 23.52
CA GLU A 246 -18.06 4.50 24.72
C GLU A 246 -18.89 5.78 24.52
N ASN A 247 -18.84 6.41 23.34
CA ASN A 247 -19.67 7.57 23.01
C ASN A 247 -21.17 7.21 23.07
N HIS A 248 -21.56 6.05 22.50
CA HIS A 248 -22.93 5.57 22.60
C HIS A 248 -23.35 5.33 24.06
N ARG A 249 -22.51 4.67 24.86
CA ARG A 249 -22.75 4.44 26.30
C ARG A 249 -22.89 5.75 27.08
N LEU A 250 -22.05 6.74 26.81
CA LEU A 250 -22.13 8.08 27.40
C LEU A 250 -23.39 8.82 26.96
N LYS A 251 -23.81 8.68 25.70
CA LYS A 251 -25.05 9.28 25.16
C LYS A 251 -26.31 8.69 25.78
N GLU A 252 -26.38 7.37 25.96
CA GLU A 252 -27.51 6.77 26.70
C GLU A 252 -27.50 7.17 28.18
N LYS A 253 -26.32 7.26 28.82
CA LYS A 253 -26.20 7.82 30.18
C LYS A 253 -26.69 9.27 30.24
N MET A 254 -26.32 10.11 29.26
CA MET A 254 -26.78 11.49 29.14
C MET A 254 -28.32 11.55 29.08
N LYS A 255 -28.95 10.78 28.18
CA LYS A 255 -30.42 10.68 28.11
C LYS A 255 -31.06 10.31 29.45
N THR A 256 -30.52 9.32 30.17
CA THR A 256 -31.10 8.93 31.47
C THR A 256 -31.04 10.06 32.50
N LEU A 257 -29.96 10.85 32.50
CA LEU A 257 -29.83 12.04 33.35
C LEU A 257 -30.73 13.20 32.88
N GLU A 258 -30.92 13.37 31.58
CA GLU A 258 -31.88 14.33 31.01
C GLU A 258 -33.31 13.98 31.44
N THR A 259 -33.76 12.73 31.26
CA THR A 259 -35.09 12.28 31.69
C THR A 259 -35.31 12.37 33.21
N GLU A 260 -34.27 12.09 34.00
CA GLU A 260 -34.34 12.23 35.46
C GLU A 260 -34.38 13.71 35.88
N THR A 261 -33.69 14.59 35.15
CA THR A 261 -33.74 16.05 35.36
C THR A 261 -35.11 16.62 34.99
N GLU A 262 -35.73 16.15 33.90
CA GLU A 262 -37.10 16.52 33.51
C GLU A 262 -38.16 15.98 34.48
N ARG A 263 -37.96 14.76 35.01
CA ARG A 263 -38.75 14.20 36.12
C ARG A 263 -38.59 15.04 37.39
N HIS A 264 -37.38 15.53 37.69
CA HIS A 264 -37.15 16.44 38.81
C HIS A 264 -37.85 17.79 38.59
N LEU A 265 -37.73 18.39 37.40
CA LEU A 265 -38.36 19.66 37.04
C LEU A 265 -39.87 19.60 37.18
N THR A 266 -40.52 18.57 36.63
CA THR A 266 -41.98 18.36 36.76
C THR A 266 -42.40 18.14 38.23
N THR A 267 -41.59 17.47 39.06
CA THR A 267 -41.87 17.44 40.52
C THR A 267 -41.66 18.79 41.19
N GLU A 268 -40.70 19.61 40.76
CA GLU A 268 -40.51 20.97 41.28
C GLU A 268 -41.67 21.89 40.89
N GLU A 269 -42.18 21.80 39.67
CA GLU A 269 -43.39 22.52 39.23
C GLU A 269 -44.64 22.08 40.00
N ALA A 270 -44.77 20.79 40.32
CA ALA A 270 -45.82 20.29 41.20
C ALA A 270 -45.70 20.87 42.63
N TYR A 271 -44.50 20.86 43.22
CA TYR A 271 -44.26 21.50 44.53
C TYR A 271 -44.48 23.02 44.48
N ARG A 272 -44.04 23.70 43.42
CA ARG A 272 -44.25 25.14 43.19
C ARG A 272 -45.75 25.47 43.07
N SER A 273 -46.53 24.58 42.46
CA SER A 273 -48.00 24.67 42.38
C SER A 273 -48.69 24.42 43.72
N GLN A 274 -48.20 23.45 44.51
CA GLN A 274 -48.66 23.23 45.89
C GLN A 274 -48.33 24.44 46.78
N LEU A 275 -47.11 24.96 46.72
CA LEU A 275 -46.67 26.18 47.42
C LEU A 275 -47.49 27.41 46.99
N SER A 276 -47.82 27.56 45.71
CA SER A 276 -48.73 28.61 45.22
C SER A 276 -50.13 28.47 45.80
N THR A 277 -50.64 27.24 45.93
CA THR A 277 -51.95 26.95 46.52
C THR A 277 -51.96 27.20 48.04
N LEU A 278 -50.92 26.75 48.75
CA LEU A 278 -50.71 27.05 50.17
C LEU A 278 -50.56 28.55 50.40
N ARG A 279 -49.82 29.28 49.56
CA ARG A 279 -49.67 30.74 49.64
C ARG A 279 -51.00 31.47 49.43
N LYS A 280 -51.85 31.01 48.50
CA LYS A 280 -53.23 31.52 48.34
C LYS A 280 -54.08 31.24 49.58
N SER A 281 -53.95 30.06 50.18
CA SER A 281 -54.64 29.71 51.43
C SER A 281 -54.16 30.56 52.62
N ILE A 282 -52.86 30.80 52.72
CA ILE A 282 -52.27 31.70 53.74
C ILE A 282 -52.81 33.11 53.54
N VAL A 283 -52.75 33.68 52.33
CA VAL A 283 -53.30 35.03 52.06
C VAL A 283 -54.80 35.12 52.35
N LYS A 284 -55.57 34.05 52.13
CA LYS A 284 -56.99 33.98 52.53
C LYS A 284 -57.14 34.00 54.06
N MET A 285 -56.36 33.20 54.80
CA MET A 285 -56.40 33.19 56.27
C MET A 285 -55.85 34.48 56.88
N GLU A 286 -54.85 35.13 56.26
CA GLU A 286 -54.37 36.46 56.63
C GLU A 286 -55.45 37.52 56.41
N GLY A 287 -56.22 37.41 55.31
CA GLY A 287 -57.39 38.24 55.04
C GLY A 287 -58.50 38.05 56.07
N GLU A 288 -58.86 36.81 56.39
CA GLU A 288 -59.85 36.47 57.44
C GLU A 288 -59.39 36.97 58.82
N LEU A 289 -58.12 36.77 59.16
CA LEU A 289 -57.52 37.27 60.41
C LEU A 289 -57.42 38.81 60.42
N GLN A 290 -57.28 39.46 59.27
CA GLN A 290 -57.34 40.92 59.15
C GLN A 290 -58.76 41.46 59.26
N VAL A 291 -59.78 40.75 58.76
CA VAL A 291 -61.20 41.05 59.03
C VAL A 291 -61.47 40.91 60.52
N ILE A 292 -61.07 39.82 61.16
CA ILE A 292 -61.19 39.62 62.62
C ILE A 292 -60.43 40.71 63.41
N ARG A 293 -59.30 41.22 62.91
CA ARG A 293 -58.61 42.39 63.50
C ARG A 293 -59.41 43.68 63.31
N GLN A 294 -60.04 43.91 62.17
CA GLN A 294 -60.89 45.07 61.91
C GLN A 294 -62.19 45.01 62.74
N GLU A 295 -62.81 43.84 62.86
CA GLU A 295 -63.90 43.56 63.80
C GLU A 295 -63.46 43.82 65.24
N ARG A 296 -62.30 43.34 65.66
CA ARG A 296 -61.74 43.63 66.99
C ARG A 296 -61.49 45.13 67.20
N VAL A 297 -61.00 45.86 66.20
CA VAL A 297 -60.82 47.32 66.27
C VAL A 297 -62.17 48.05 66.31
N SER A 298 -63.17 47.58 65.56
CA SER A 298 -64.56 48.06 65.61
C SER A 298 -65.20 47.79 66.98
N ILE A 299 -65.03 46.61 67.54
CA ILE A 299 -65.48 46.23 68.89
C ILE A 299 -64.74 47.04 69.96
N LEU A 300 -63.44 47.32 69.79
CA LEU A 300 -62.70 48.22 70.69
C LEU A 300 -63.15 49.68 70.56
N ALA A 301 -63.47 50.16 69.34
CA ALA A 301 -64.05 51.48 69.13
C ALA A 301 -65.47 51.58 69.72
N ASN A 302 -66.28 50.52 69.59
CA ASN A 302 -67.58 50.42 70.25
C ASN A 302 -67.45 50.31 71.77
N LEU A 303 -66.44 49.60 72.30
CA LEU A 303 -66.13 49.58 73.72
C LEU A 303 -65.67 50.94 74.22
N THR A 304 -64.89 51.68 73.43
CA THR A 304 -64.48 53.06 73.74
C THR A 304 -65.67 54.01 73.66
N ALA A 305 -66.58 53.84 72.69
CA ALA A 305 -67.82 54.61 72.60
C ALA A 305 -68.80 54.28 73.73
N VAL A 306 -68.82 53.02 74.20
CA VAL A 306 -69.55 52.60 75.41
C VAL A 306 -68.86 53.14 76.67
N GLN A 307 -67.53 53.21 76.73
CA GLN A 307 -66.80 53.87 77.82
C GLN A 307 -67.04 55.39 77.81
N GLU A 308 -67.10 56.04 76.65
CA GLU A 308 -67.51 57.43 76.51
C GLU A 308 -68.98 57.64 76.87
N LEU A 309 -69.87 56.70 76.56
CA LEU A 309 -71.26 56.73 77.00
C LEU A 309 -71.37 56.49 78.50
N CYS A 310 -70.56 55.62 79.08
CA CYS A 310 -70.44 55.46 80.54
C CYS A 310 -69.84 56.71 81.17
N ILE A 311 -68.86 57.37 80.57
CA ILE A 311 -68.34 58.67 81.04
C ILE A 311 -69.40 59.78 80.88
N LYS A 312 -70.22 59.78 79.83
CA LYS A 312 -71.37 60.69 79.67
C LYS A 312 -72.53 60.37 80.62
N LEU A 313 -72.68 59.10 81.01
CA LEU A 313 -73.67 58.63 81.98
C LEU A 313 -73.20 58.88 83.41
N ASP A 314 -71.90 58.73 83.71
CA ASP A 314 -71.29 59.01 85.00
C ASP A 314 -71.10 60.51 85.20
N THR A 315 -70.65 61.29 84.22
CA THR A 315 -70.72 62.76 84.31
C THR A 315 -72.16 63.28 84.29
N GLY A 316 -73.10 62.58 83.64
CA GLY A 316 -74.53 62.83 83.75
C GLY A 316 -75.08 62.50 85.15
N LYS A 317 -74.60 61.42 85.76
CA LYS A 317 -74.90 60.98 87.14
C LYS A 317 -74.26 61.91 88.16
N GLU A 318 -73.07 62.44 87.90
CA GLU A 318 -72.37 63.42 88.72
C GLU A 318 -73.00 64.80 88.56
N LEU A 319 -73.46 65.19 87.38
CA LEU A 319 -74.25 66.41 87.17
C LEU A 319 -75.63 66.29 87.82
N LEU A 320 -76.28 65.11 87.74
CA LEU A 320 -77.50 64.82 88.49
C LEU A 320 -77.24 64.70 89.99
N SER A 321 -76.05 64.28 90.44
CA SER A 321 -75.66 64.24 91.85
C SER A 321 -75.24 65.62 92.37
N GLN A 322 -74.71 66.50 91.51
CA GLN A 322 -74.47 67.92 91.79
C GLN A 322 -75.77 68.72 91.76
N GLN A 323 -76.74 68.36 90.91
CA GLN A 323 -78.10 68.88 91.00
C GLN A 323 -78.82 68.31 92.23
N LEU A 324 -78.64 67.03 92.58
CA LEU A 324 -79.23 66.42 93.76
C LEU A 324 -78.63 66.95 95.05
N THR A 325 -77.32 67.23 95.11
CA THR A 325 -76.69 67.95 96.23
C THR A 325 -77.04 69.43 96.20
N SER A 326 -77.13 70.11 95.05
CA SER A 326 -77.64 71.49 94.98
C SER A 326 -79.10 71.59 95.45
N THR A 327 -79.95 70.59 95.15
CA THR A 327 -81.31 70.52 95.68
C THR A 327 -81.36 69.98 97.11
N SER A 328 -80.43 69.12 97.53
CA SER A 328 -80.33 68.65 98.93
C SER A 328 -79.82 69.76 99.83
N GLU A 329 -78.86 70.57 99.42
CA GLU A 329 -78.44 71.78 100.12
C GLU A 329 -79.51 72.87 100.07
N LYS A 330 -80.35 72.92 99.03
CA LYS A 330 -81.53 73.82 99.02
C LYS A 330 -82.65 73.29 99.90
N VAL A 331 -82.84 71.98 99.97
CA VAL A 331 -83.78 71.32 100.89
C VAL A 331 -83.26 71.42 102.32
N GLU A 332 -81.97 71.26 102.60
CA GLU A 332 -81.36 71.48 103.91
C GLU A 332 -81.33 72.96 104.28
N ARG A 333 -81.13 73.89 103.32
CA ARG A 333 -81.32 75.32 103.58
C ARG A 333 -82.79 75.61 103.90
N LEU A 334 -83.74 75.20 103.05
CA LEU A 334 -85.17 75.37 103.29
C LEU A 334 -85.69 74.59 104.51
N GLN A 335 -85.05 73.49 104.89
CA GLN A 335 -85.32 72.72 106.11
C GLN A 335 -84.73 73.43 107.32
N SER A 336 -83.54 74.03 107.21
CA SER A 336 -82.96 74.88 108.27
C SER A 336 -83.68 76.22 108.41
N GLU A 337 -84.25 76.76 107.33
CA GLU A 337 -85.16 77.91 107.33
C GLU A 337 -86.53 77.49 107.87
N CYS A 338 -87.03 76.29 107.55
CA CYS A 338 -88.22 75.73 108.17
C CYS A 338 -88.01 75.42 109.65
N ASP A 339 -86.85 74.92 110.08
CA ASP A 339 -86.57 74.52 111.46
C ASP A 339 -86.11 75.69 112.32
N SER A 340 -85.47 76.72 111.74
CA SER A 340 -85.30 78.02 112.39
C SER A 340 -86.62 78.76 112.46
N SER A 341 -87.44 78.77 111.40
CA SER A 341 -88.83 79.27 111.46
C SER A 341 -89.70 78.45 112.42
N HIS A 342 -89.47 77.13 112.56
CA HIS A 342 -90.20 76.29 113.49
C HIS A 342 -89.75 76.54 114.92
N SER A 343 -88.44 76.75 115.14
CA SER A 343 -87.85 77.15 116.43
C SER A 343 -88.29 78.56 116.82
N GLU A 344 -88.36 79.48 115.86
CA GLU A 344 -88.88 80.83 116.03
C GLU A 344 -90.39 80.81 116.24
N ILE A 345 -91.15 79.94 115.56
CA ILE A 345 -92.57 79.67 115.85
C ILE A 345 -92.75 78.98 117.20
N GLU A 346 -91.82 78.14 117.67
CA GLU A 346 -91.78 77.53 119.01
C GLU A 346 -91.52 78.60 120.08
N LEU A 347 -90.57 79.51 119.82
CA LEU A 347 -90.18 80.59 120.72
C LEU A 347 -91.26 81.69 120.74
N LEU A 348 -91.86 82.01 119.60
CA LEU A 348 -93.07 82.82 119.46
C LEU A 348 -94.31 82.09 120.00
N ARG A 349 -94.38 80.76 120.07
CA ARG A 349 -95.44 80.01 120.77
C ARG A 349 -95.21 79.97 122.27
N LYS A 350 -93.97 80.00 122.75
CA LYS A 350 -93.63 80.20 124.16
C LYS A 350 -93.86 81.66 124.58
N GLN A 351 -93.53 82.64 123.75
CA GLN A 351 -93.89 84.04 123.95
C GLN A 351 -95.40 84.26 123.85
N LEU A 352 -96.08 83.75 122.82
CA LEU A 352 -97.55 83.78 122.72
C LEU A 352 -98.23 82.93 123.81
N GLY A 353 -97.53 81.96 124.38
CA GLY A 353 -97.97 81.17 125.54
C GLY A 353 -97.84 81.96 126.84
N ASN A 354 -96.74 82.70 127.01
CA ASN A 354 -96.52 83.64 128.12
C ASN A 354 -97.42 84.87 128.00
N GLU A 355 -97.69 85.36 126.79
CA GLU A 355 -98.70 86.36 126.47
C GLU A 355 -100.10 85.79 126.72
N LYS A 356 -100.42 84.54 126.34
CA LYS A 356 -101.69 83.91 126.74
C LYS A 356 -101.79 83.63 128.23
N ALA A 357 -100.67 83.55 128.96
CA ALA A 357 -100.65 83.43 130.42
C ALA A 357 -100.74 84.79 131.12
N SER A 358 -100.09 85.84 130.59
CA SER A 358 -100.22 87.22 131.06
C SER A 358 -101.59 87.78 130.72
N LEU A 359 -102.11 87.48 129.54
CA LEU A 359 -103.48 87.76 129.09
C LEU A 359 -104.48 86.89 129.85
N LYS A 360 -104.20 85.63 130.22
CA LYS A 360 -105.02 84.91 131.22
C LYS A 360 -104.96 85.52 132.62
N ASN A 361 -103.85 86.11 133.04
CA ASN A 361 -103.76 86.83 134.31
C ASN A 361 -104.47 88.18 134.25
N LEU A 362 -104.45 88.87 133.10
CA LEU A 362 -105.21 90.09 132.86
C LEU A 362 -106.69 89.78 132.69
N GLU A 363 -107.08 88.70 132.02
CA GLU A 363 -108.45 88.16 131.98
C GLU A 363 -108.89 87.65 133.34
N SER A 364 -108.00 87.08 134.17
CA SER A 364 -108.29 86.72 135.57
C SER A 364 -108.51 87.97 136.42
N LEU A 365 -107.69 89.01 136.25
CA LEU A 365 -107.86 90.30 136.93
C LEU A 365 -109.07 91.09 136.41
N LEU A 366 -109.42 90.96 135.12
CA LEU A 366 -110.52 91.65 134.46
C LEU A 366 -111.84 90.87 134.60
N ALA A 367 -111.81 89.55 134.75
CA ALA A 367 -112.91 88.73 135.23
C ALA A 367 -113.08 88.89 136.74
N SER A 368 -112.02 89.03 137.54
CA SER A 368 -112.10 89.43 138.95
C SER A 368 -112.64 90.86 139.10
N SER A 369 -112.31 91.76 138.16
CA SER A 369 -112.85 93.11 138.10
C SER A 369 -114.32 93.09 137.70
N ARG A 370 -114.68 92.34 136.65
CA ARG A 370 -116.06 92.16 136.20
C ARG A 370 -116.90 91.44 137.24
N GLU A 371 -116.36 90.46 137.96
CA GLU A 371 -117.04 89.78 139.07
C GLU A 371 -117.27 90.75 140.23
N ARG A 372 -116.27 91.56 140.62
CA ARG A 372 -116.48 92.65 141.59
C ARG A 372 -117.50 93.69 141.10
N GLU A 373 -117.51 94.00 139.81
CA GLU A 373 -118.46 94.92 139.18
C GLU A 373 -119.86 94.29 139.04
N PHE A 374 -119.96 92.96 138.91
CA PHE A 374 -121.21 92.21 138.82
C PHE A 374 -121.80 91.95 140.21
N GLN A 375 -120.99 91.61 141.20
CA GLN A 375 -121.34 91.61 142.63
C GLN A 375 -121.73 93.02 143.09
N SER A 376 -121.03 94.06 142.63
CA SER A 376 -121.44 95.46 142.86
C SER A 376 -122.74 95.81 142.13
N ARG A 377 -123.01 95.25 140.95
CA ARG A 377 -124.30 95.38 140.27
C ARG A 377 -125.41 94.62 140.98
N ILE A 378 -125.15 93.44 141.55
CA ILE A 378 -126.10 92.68 142.35
C ILE A 378 -126.43 93.44 143.62
N ALA A 379 -125.43 93.86 144.42
CA ALA A 379 -125.64 94.68 145.61
C ALA A 379 -126.35 96.01 145.30
N LYS A 380 -126.07 96.61 144.13
CA LYS A 380 -126.82 97.78 143.65
C LYS A 380 -128.25 97.43 143.24
N GLN A 381 -128.47 96.32 142.54
CA GLN A 381 -129.78 95.90 142.06
C GLN A 381 -130.67 95.35 143.18
N GLU A 382 -130.09 94.86 144.27
CA GLU A 382 -130.76 94.59 145.54
C GLU A 382 -131.21 95.89 146.22
N LYS A 383 -130.38 96.95 146.18
CA LYS A 383 -130.78 98.30 146.62
C LYS A 383 -131.82 98.95 145.69
N ASP A 384 -131.73 98.75 144.38
CA ASP A 384 -132.76 99.18 143.43
C ASP A 384 -134.05 98.35 143.59
N SER A 385 -133.96 97.08 144.02
CA SER A 385 -135.13 96.26 144.40
C SER A 385 -135.78 96.77 145.68
N GLU A 386 -135.01 97.19 146.69
CA GLU A 386 -135.50 97.83 147.91
C GLU A 386 -136.22 99.16 147.60
N ILE A 387 -135.69 99.96 146.65
CA ILE A 387 -136.34 101.17 146.14
C ILE A 387 -137.59 100.86 145.30
N GLN A 388 -137.60 99.76 144.53
CA GLN A 388 -138.73 99.40 143.68
C GLN A 388 -139.87 98.72 144.46
N LEU A 389 -139.56 98.05 145.57
CA LEU A 389 -140.54 97.59 146.57
C LEU A 389 -141.25 98.79 147.24
N LEU A 390 -140.53 99.90 147.47
CA LEU A 390 -141.14 101.16 147.91
C LEU A 390 -142.00 101.85 146.83
N LYS A 391 -141.77 101.57 145.53
CA LYS A 391 -142.67 102.00 144.43
C LYS A 391 -143.91 101.10 144.29
N GLU A 392 -143.79 99.82 144.61
CA GLU A 392 -144.90 98.87 144.69
C GLU A 392 -146.01 99.40 145.61
N GLN A 393 -145.61 100.00 146.74
CA GLN A 393 -146.52 100.62 147.71
C GLN A 393 -147.18 101.93 147.24
N LEU A 394 -146.64 102.61 146.21
CA LEU A 394 -147.23 103.82 145.64
C LEU A 394 -148.24 103.50 144.52
N SER A 395 -147.86 102.66 143.56
CA SER A 395 -148.76 102.31 142.44
C SER A 395 -149.98 101.50 142.89
N LEU A 396 -149.90 100.80 144.03
CA LEU A 396 -151.06 100.16 144.65
C LEU A 396 -152.12 101.18 145.15
N ALA A 397 -151.74 102.46 145.35
CA ALA A 397 -152.68 103.55 145.57
C ALA A 397 -153.23 104.12 144.25
N GLU A 398 -152.40 104.26 143.20
CA GLU A 398 -152.85 104.72 141.87
C GLU A 398 -153.85 103.75 141.23
N ASN A 399 -153.72 102.44 141.49
CA ASN A 399 -154.70 101.43 141.12
C ASN A 399 -156.12 101.71 141.66
N LYS A 400 -156.29 102.49 142.73
CA LYS A 400 -157.61 102.90 143.23
C LYS A 400 -158.17 104.15 142.53
N LEU A 401 -157.35 104.93 141.81
CA LEU A 401 -157.79 106.13 141.10
C LEU A 401 -158.22 105.83 139.65
N THR A 402 -157.48 104.99 138.92
CA THR A 402 -157.84 104.63 137.54
C THR A 402 -159.03 103.68 137.46
N LEU A 403 -159.31 102.92 138.52
CA LEU A 403 -160.57 102.21 138.71
C LEU A 403 -161.78 103.16 138.87
N GLN A 404 -161.58 104.42 139.30
CA GLN A 404 -162.61 105.48 139.22
C GLN A 404 -162.65 106.19 137.86
N SER A 405 -161.75 105.85 136.94
CA SER A 405 -161.73 106.34 135.56
C SER A 405 -162.34 105.35 134.55
N GLN A 406 -162.79 104.17 135.00
CA GLN A 406 -163.49 103.18 134.16
C GLN A 406 -164.74 103.80 133.48
N ASP A 407 -165.51 104.58 134.25
CA ASP A 407 -166.87 104.98 133.86
C ASP A 407 -166.93 106.10 132.80
N PHE A 408 -165.83 106.84 132.58
CA PHE A 408 -165.84 107.97 131.65
C PHE A 408 -165.70 107.57 130.18
N THR A 409 -164.75 106.69 129.84
CA THR A 409 -164.46 106.36 128.42
C THR A 409 -165.50 105.40 127.83
N HIS A 410 -166.25 104.68 128.67
CA HIS A 410 -167.41 103.89 128.23
C HIS A 410 -168.49 104.75 127.55
N LEU A 411 -168.60 106.04 127.91
CA LEU A 411 -169.46 107.02 127.22
C LEU A 411 -168.93 107.42 125.83
N LYS A 412 -167.60 107.31 125.58
CA LYS A 412 -166.98 107.70 124.30
C LYS A 412 -167.17 106.64 123.19
N ASN A 413 -167.44 105.38 123.55
CA ASN A 413 -167.85 104.33 122.61
C ASN A 413 -169.09 104.72 121.78
N ARG A 414 -169.86 105.72 122.22
CA ARG A 414 -171.09 106.20 121.57
C ARG A 414 -170.87 107.18 120.41
N ALA A 415 -169.63 107.66 120.18
CA ALA A 415 -169.36 108.79 119.29
C ALA A 415 -168.86 108.41 117.88
N ALA A 416 -167.77 107.65 117.76
CA ALA A 416 -167.12 107.35 116.47
C ALA A 416 -167.98 106.47 115.53
N GLN A 417 -169.04 105.86 116.07
CA GLN A 417 -170.08 105.14 115.32
C GLN A 417 -170.89 106.04 114.35
N LEU A 418 -170.66 107.36 114.38
CA LEU A 418 -171.27 108.35 113.47
C LEU A 418 -170.32 108.85 112.37
N GLU A 419 -169.02 108.54 112.41
CA GLU A 419 -168.05 109.07 111.43
C GLU A 419 -167.87 108.15 110.21
N SER A 420 -168.46 106.95 110.24
CA SER A 420 -168.51 105.99 109.13
C SER A 420 -169.25 106.46 107.88
N GLU A 421 -169.96 107.59 107.95
CA GLU A 421 -170.81 108.10 106.87
C GLU A 421 -170.12 109.16 105.99
N LEU A 422 -168.96 109.68 106.39
CA LEU A 422 -168.52 111.03 105.97
C LEU A 422 -167.56 111.14 104.75
N ASP A 423 -166.93 110.07 104.26
CA ASP A 423 -166.16 110.17 102.99
C ASP A 423 -166.39 109.04 101.96
N ILE A 424 -167.59 108.45 102.04
CA ILE A 424 -168.28 107.88 100.87
C ILE A 424 -168.48 108.94 99.76
N THR A 425 -168.39 110.22 100.12
CA THR A 425 -168.68 111.44 99.33
C THR A 425 -167.55 111.91 98.40
N LYS A 426 -166.26 111.84 98.74
CA LYS A 426 -165.17 112.27 97.80
C LYS A 426 -164.95 111.37 96.57
N ARG A 427 -165.79 110.37 96.33
CA ARG A 427 -165.78 109.48 95.14
C ARG A 427 -166.05 110.18 93.79
N GLN A 428 -166.04 111.51 93.72
CA GLN A 428 -166.69 112.28 92.63
C GLN A 428 -165.86 113.45 92.04
N LEU A 429 -164.63 113.69 92.52
CA LEU A 429 -163.85 114.86 92.12
C LEU A 429 -162.36 114.52 91.95
N ALA A 430 -161.71 114.71 90.80
CA ALA A 430 -162.18 114.87 89.43
C ALA A 430 -161.07 114.30 88.51
N THR A 431 -161.29 113.61 87.38
CA THR A 431 -162.26 113.77 86.26
C THR A 431 -161.98 115.00 85.39
N GLU A 432 -161.51 116.09 86.01
CA GLU A 432 -160.97 117.29 85.38
C GLU A 432 -159.86 117.82 86.31
N ARG A 433 -158.72 118.34 85.86
CA ARG A 433 -158.44 118.96 84.56
C ARG A 433 -157.18 118.32 83.91
N PHE A 434 -157.08 118.10 82.59
CA PHE A 434 -157.38 118.98 81.44
C PHE A 434 -156.33 120.10 81.33
N GLU A 435 -155.73 120.27 80.14
CA GLU A 435 -154.91 121.46 79.78
C GLU A 435 -153.56 121.63 80.52
N ARG A 436 -152.54 122.36 80.01
CA ARG A 436 -152.27 122.99 78.70
C ARG A 436 -150.74 123.01 78.45
N GLN A 437 -150.34 122.71 77.22
CA GLN A 437 -149.50 123.53 76.31
C GLN A 437 -148.59 124.68 76.85
N VAL A 438 -147.31 124.70 76.38
CA VAL A 438 -146.51 125.86 75.82
C VAL A 438 -145.77 126.89 76.73
N HIS A 439 -144.49 127.27 76.37
CA HIS A 439 -143.61 128.51 76.52
C HIS A 439 -142.00 128.22 76.70
N LEU A 440 -140.89 129.06 76.52
CA LEU A 440 -139.39 128.76 76.04
C LEU A 440 -137.90 129.36 76.70
N PHE A 441 -136.56 128.68 77.01
CA PHE A 441 -134.85 128.96 77.16
C PHE A 441 -133.46 128.22 78.05
N VAL A 442 -131.94 128.24 77.92
CA VAL A 442 -130.51 127.81 78.85
C VAL A 442 -128.73 127.65 78.52
N LEU A 443 -127.48 127.39 79.34
CA LEU A 443 -125.75 127.26 79.13
C LEU A 443 -124.32 126.74 80.15
N CYS A 444 -122.81 126.57 79.91
CA CYS A 444 -121.38 126.07 80.79
C CYS A 444 -119.58 126.07 80.49
N PHE A 445 -118.34 125.69 81.31
CA PHE A 445 -116.60 125.66 81.11
C PHE A 445 -115.14 125.11 82.08
N LEU A 446 -113.65 124.95 81.81
CA LEU A 446 -112.08 124.84 82.58
C LEU A 446 -110.65 123.73 82.49
N CYS A 447 -109.18 123.46 82.89
CA CYS A 447 -107.56 123.78 83.42
C CYS A 447 -106.15 122.63 83.58
N LEU A 448 -104.67 122.41 83.95
CA LEU A 448 -103.00 122.77 84.29
C LEU A 448 -101.62 121.62 84.60
N ASN A 449 -100.14 121.39 84.95
CA ASN A 449 -98.46 121.74 85.26
C ASN A 449 -97.05 120.59 85.49
N GLY A 450 -95.56 120.37 85.78
CA GLY A 450 -93.89 120.70 86.21
C GLY A 450 -92.44 119.58 86.31
N VAL A 451 -90.96 119.36 86.70
CA VAL A 451 -89.35 119.72 87.28
C VAL A 451 -87.79 118.74 87.28
N LYS A 452 -86.34 118.91 87.78
CA LYS A 452 -84.78 118.09 87.71
C LYS A 452 -83.09 118.24 88.43
N TYR A 453 -81.83 117.38 88.54
CA TYR A 453 -80.14 117.49 89.03
C TYR A 453 -78.75 116.31 88.98
N TYR A 454 -77.28 116.02 89.33
CA TYR A 454 -75.63 116.28 89.85
C TYR A 454 -74.21 115.13 89.86
N ILE A 455 -72.74 114.83 90.22
CA ILE A 455 -71.07 115.11 90.68
C ILE A 455 -69.70 113.91 90.86
N VAL A 456 -68.21 113.62 91.17
CA VAL A 456 -66.49 113.88 91.34
C VAL A 456 -65.17 112.66 91.67
N LEU A 457 -63.69 112.35 91.97
CA LEU A 457 -61.98 112.60 92.26
C LEU A 457 -60.65 111.38 92.53
N ARG A 458 -59.15 111.06 92.81
CA ARG A 458 -57.41 111.27 92.97
C ARG A 458 -56.13 110.00 93.28
N PHE A 459 -54.65 109.67 93.55
CA PHE A 459 -52.93 109.89 93.73
C PHE A 459 -51.53 108.74 94.05
N SER A 460 -50.00 108.80 94.09
CA SER A 460 -48.63 107.78 94.47
C SER A 460 -46.83 108.03 94.45
N LEU A 461 -45.42 107.44 94.65
CA LEU A 461 -44.20 106.33 95.22
C LEU A 461 -42.37 106.33 95.13
N ILE A 462 -41.22 105.47 95.67
CA ILE A 462 -39.46 105.42 95.65
C ILE A 462 -38.24 104.23 96.29
N LEU A 463 -36.76 103.86 96.47
CA LEU A 463 -35.05 103.76 96.09
C LEU A 463 -33.62 102.97 96.94
N ARG A 464 -32.20 102.53 96.58
CA ARG A 464 -30.64 102.19 97.33
C ARG A 464 -29.20 101.10 97.05
N ILE A 465 -27.71 101.13 97.39
CA ILE A 465 -26.31 100.08 97.35
C ILE A 465 -24.54 100.22 97.80
N ASN A 466 -23.35 99.26 97.93
CA ASN A 466 -21.62 99.31 98.23
C ASN A 466 -20.24 98.11 98.25
N SER A 467 -18.73 98.17 98.53
CA SER A 467 -17.31 97.19 98.51
C SER A 467 -15.71 97.35 99.21
N LYS A 468 -14.41 96.95 98.69
CA LYS A 468 -12.93 96.70 99.29
C LYS A 468 -11.55 97.49 98.84
N VAL A 469 -10.54 97.78 99.76
CA VAL A 469 -9.01 98.11 99.69
C VAL A 469 -8.36 99.48 99.23
N TRP A 470 -7.40 100.04 100.05
CA TRP A 470 -6.35 101.14 99.83
C TRP A 470 -6.82 102.56 99.35
N PHE A 471 -6.23 103.73 99.68
CA PHE A 471 -5.18 104.16 100.65
C PHE A 471 -5.24 105.70 100.91
N CYS A 472 -4.52 106.18 101.95
CA CYS A 472 -4.02 107.56 102.20
C CYS A 472 -4.94 108.73 102.65
N SER A 473 -4.32 109.59 103.48
CA SER A 473 -4.61 111.01 103.81
C SER A 473 -5.99 111.39 104.35
N ALA A 474 -6.15 111.55 105.67
CA ALA A 474 -5.83 112.78 106.43
C ALA A 474 -6.71 113.98 106.00
N LEU A 475 -7.73 114.37 106.77
CA LEU A 475 -7.58 115.07 108.07
C LEU A 475 -6.68 116.31 107.99
N HIS A 476 -7.06 117.28 107.16
CA HIS A 476 -6.88 118.69 107.50
C HIS A 476 -8.29 119.30 107.61
N ILE A 477 -8.68 119.73 108.82
CA ILE A 477 -8.44 121.09 109.34
C ILE A 477 -9.31 122.06 108.52
N LEU A 478 -10.46 122.52 109.04
CA LEU A 478 -10.66 123.31 110.28
C LEU A 478 -9.88 124.64 110.17
N SER A 479 -10.22 125.61 110.99
CA SER A 479 -9.99 127.05 110.72
C SER A 479 -10.91 127.55 109.59
N LEU A 480 -11.70 128.61 109.75
CA LEU A 480 -11.40 129.89 110.40
C LEU A 480 -10.26 130.61 109.62
N GLN A 481 -10.14 131.93 109.66
CA GLN A 481 -10.43 132.76 110.81
C GLN A 481 -10.50 134.25 110.43
N ARG A 482 -10.99 135.06 111.38
CA ARG A 482 -10.80 136.53 111.50
C ARG A 482 -11.77 137.37 110.65
N LEU A 483 -12.23 138.55 111.14
CA LEU A 483 -12.03 139.15 112.46
C LEU A 483 -13.24 140.03 112.87
N LEU A 484 -13.72 139.85 114.11
CA LEU A 484 -14.37 140.88 114.95
C LEU A 484 -15.61 141.62 114.34
N VAL A 485 -16.31 142.52 115.05
CA VAL A 485 -16.23 142.94 116.46
C VAL A 485 -17.65 142.88 117.08
N PRO A 486 -17.82 142.66 118.40
CA PRO A 486 -19.12 142.71 119.05
C PRO A 486 -19.54 144.14 119.48
N GLN A 487 -20.77 144.23 120.01
CA GLN A 487 -21.48 145.42 120.53
C GLN A 487 -22.13 146.31 119.46
#